data_AF-A0A2K5RBC7-F1
#
_entry.id   AF-A0A2K5RBC7-F1
#
_cell.length_a   1.000
_cell.length_b   1.000
_cell.length_c   1.000
_cell.angle_alpha   90.00
_cell.angle_beta   90.00
_cell.angle_gamma   90.00
#
_symmetry.space_group_name_H-M   'P 1'
#
loop_
_entity.id
_entity.type
_entity.pdbx_description
1 polymer ?
#
loop_
_entity_poly.entity_id
_entity_poly.type
_entity_poly.pdbx_seq_one_letter_code
_entity_poly.pdbx_strand_id
1 'polypeptide(L)'
;MTEQMTLRGTLKGHNGWVTQIATTPQFPDMILSASRDKTIIMDETNYGIPQRQEVISTSSKAEPPQCTSLAWSTDGQTLFAGYTDNLVRVWQVTIGTR
;
A
#
# COMPACT_ATOMS: atom_id res chain seq x y z
N MET A 1 21.65 6.64 -25.92
CA MET A 1 21.68 6.27 -24.49
C MET A 1 20.65 5.17 -24.33
N THR A 2 21.05 3.93 -24.07
CA THR A 2 20.09 2.81 -23.93
C THR A 2 19.77 2.65 -22.45
N GLU A 3 18.56 3.02 -22.05
CA GLU A 3 18.06 2.74 -20.71
C GLU A 3 17.74 1.25 -20.62
N GLN A 4 18.37 0.55 -19.68
CA GLN A 4 18.11 -0.87 -19.40
C GLN A 4 17.42 -0.99 -18.04
N MET A 5 16.30 -1.70 -18.02
CA MET A 5 15.58 -2.02 -16.78
C MET A 5 16.04 -3.38 -16.27
N THR A 6 16.67 -3.40 -15.10
CA THR A 6 17.12 -4.63 -14.44
C THR A 6 16.24 -4.90 -13.21
N LEU A 7 15.69 -6.11 -13.10
CA LEU A 7 14.93 -6.55 -11.92
C LEU A 7 15.85 -6.55 -10.69
N ARG A 8 15.54 -5.75 -9.67
CA ARG A 8 16.34 -5.65 -8.43
C ARG A 8 15.92 -6.60 -7.31
N GLY A 9 14.67 -7.05 -7.29
CA GLY A 9 14.15 -7.92 -6.23
C GLY A 9 12.65 -8.14 -6.32
N THR A 10 12.10 -8.90 -5.37
CA THR A 10 10.66 -9.15 -5.25
C THR A 10 10.23 -8.95 -3.80
N LEU A 11 9.20 -8.14 -3.58
CA LEU A 11 8.59 -7.96 -2.28
C LEU A 11 7.57 -9.09 -2.04
N LYS A 12 7.74 -9.82 -0.94
CA LYS A 12 6.85 -10.91 -0.53
C LYS A 12 6.04 -10.47 0.69
N GLY A 13 4.74 -10.73 0.67
CA GLY A 13 3.85 -10.42 1.79
C GLY A 13 2.38 -10.51 1.40
N HIS A 14 2.04 -10.15 0.17
CA HIS A 14 0.69 -10.29 -0.34
C HIS A 14 0.32 -11.75 -0.63
N ASN A 15 -0.88 -12.15 -0.20
CA ASN A 15 -1.50 -13.45 -0.45
C ASN A 15 -2.54 -13.38 -1.60
N GLY A 16 -2.57 -12.26 -2.33
CA GLY A 16 -3.51 -11.98 -3.40
C GLY A 16 -2.88 -11.12 -4.49
N TRP A 17 -3.66 -10.81 -5.52
CA TRP A 17 -3.19 -9.95 -6.59
C TRP A 17 -2.99 -8.53 -6.09
N VAL A 18 -1.79 -8.00 -6.33
CA VAL A 18 -1.48 -6.58 -6.12
C VAL A 18 -2.27 -5.78 -7.15
N THR A 19 -3.20 -4.96 -6.67
CA THR A 19 -4.09 -4.15 -7.51
C THR A 19 -3.48 -2.81 -7.84
N GLN A 20 -2.75 -2.22 -6.89
CA GLN A 20 -2.15 -0.90 -7.05
C GLN A 20 -0.90 -0.71 -6.19
N ILE A 21 -0.01 0.15 -6.66
CA ILE A 21 1.19 0.59 -5.95
C ILE A 21 1.17 2.13 -5.89
N ALA A 22 1.56 2.70 -4.77
CA ALA A 22 1.71 4.14 -4.59
C ALA A 22 3.07 4.46 -3.94
N THR A 23 3.70 5.53 -4.42
CA THR A 23 4.96 6.06 -3.92
C THR A 23 4.81 7.56 -3.69
N THR A 24 5.65 8.13 -2.83
CA THR A 24 5.70 9.57 -2.59
C THR A 24 7.14 10.09 -2.74
N PRO A 25 7.32 11.30 -3.29
CA PRO A 25 8.65 11.92 -3.37
C PRO A 25 9.21 12.34 -2.00
N GLN A 26 8.38 12.53 -0.97
CA GLN A 26 8.88 12.85 0.38
C GLN A 26 9.60 11.66 1.04
N PHE A 27 9.13 10.45 0.75
CA PHE A 27 9.65 9.20 1.33
C PHE A 27 9.98 8.23 0.19
N PRO A 28 11.11 8.43 -0.52
CA PRO A 28 11.48 7.62 -1.68
C PRO A 28 11.74 6.15 -1.30
N ASP A 29 12.08 5.92 -0.03
CA ASP A 29 12.33 4.60 0.54
C ASP A 29 11.05 3.87 0.98
N MET A 30 9.87 4.50 0.81
CA MET A 30 8.59 3.97 1.22
C MET A 30 7.73 3.63 -0.01
N ILE A 31 7.25 2.39 -0.04
CA ILE A 31 6.32 1.92 -1.06
C ILE A 31 5.07 1.41 -0.36
N LEU A 32 3.91 1.80 -0.89
CA LEU A 32 2.62 1.21 -0.51
C LEU A 32 2.13 0.31 -1.62
N SER A 33 1.68 -0.87 -1.23
CA SER A 33 1.09 -1.86 -2.13
C SER A 33 -0.28 -2.27 -1.59
N ALA A 34 -1.29 -2.20 -2.44
CA ALA A 34 -2.63 -2.71 -2.16
C ALA A 34 -2.83 -4.03 -2.88
N SER A 35 -3.52 -4.94 -2.22
CA SER A 35 -3.83 -6.25 -2.77
C SER A 35 -5.28 -6.65 -2.50
N ARG A 36 -5.78 -7.57 -3.32
CA ARG A 36 -7.08 -8.24 -3.11
C ARG A 36 -7.12 -9.12 -1.87
N ASP A 37 -5.96 -9.43 -1.28
CA ASP A 37 -5.88 -10.08 0.04
C ASP A 37 -6.36 -9.18 1.19
N LYS A 38 -6.76 -7.93 0.88
CA LYS A 38 -7.33 -6.92 1.79
C LYS A 38 -6.28 -6.30 2.70
N THR A 39 -5.02 -6.43 2.33
CA THR A 39 -3.90 -5.83 3.04
C THR A 39 -3.32 -4.70 2.23
N ILE A 40 -2.99 -3.62 2.93
CA ILE A 40 -2.09 -2.60 2.43
C ILE A 40 -0.76 -2.85 3.13
N ILE A 41 0.28 -3.13 2.34
CA ILE A 41 1.63 -3.33 2.85
C ILE A 41 2.43 -2.07 2.62
N MET A 42 2.99 -1.56 3.71
CA MET A 42 4.00 -0.53 3.74
C MET A 42 5.36 -1.19 3.90
N ASP A 43 6.24 -0.96 2.94
CA ASP A 43 7.61 -1.46 2.97
C ASP A 43 8.59 -0.28 2.98
N GLU A 44 9.49 -0.29 3.96
CA GLU A 44 10.62 0.63 4.09
C GLU A 44 11.86 -0.11 3.58
N THR A 45 12.09 -0.06 2.25
CA THR A 45 13.23 -0.52 1.40
C THR A 45 14.10 -1.73 1.77
N ASN A 46 13.98 -2.37 2.91
CA ASN A 46 14.84 -3.45 3.36
C ASN A 46 14.22 -4.81 3.03
N TYR A 47 13.75 -4.95 1.78
CA TYR A 47 13.33 -6.18 1.08
C TYR A 47 12.97 -7.39 1.95
N GLY A 48 12.09 -7.19 2.93
CA GLY A 48 11.83 -8.19 3.95
C GLY A 48 11.82 -7.58 5.32
N ILE A 49 10.74 -6.90 5.67
CA ILE A 49 9.63 -7.48 6.45
C ILE A 49 8.46 -6.49 6.27
N PRO A 50 7.25 -6.91 5.83
CA PRO A 50 6.11 -6.00 5.76
C PRO A 50 5.81 -5.47 7.17
N GLN A 51 6.16 -4.21 7.43
CA GLN A 51 6.07 -3.61 8.78
C GLN A 51 4.64 -3.27 9.18
N ARG A 52 3.74 -3.17 8.20
CA ARG A 52 2.33 -2.89 8.45
C ARG A 52 1.47 -3.75 7.52
N GLN A 53 0.89 -4.80 8.07
CA GLN A 53 -0.17 -5.57 7.43
C GLN A 53 -1.48 -5.21 8.13
N GLU A 54 -2.09 -4.10 7.72
CA GLU A 54 -3.37 -3.72 8.29
C GLU A 54 -4.48 -4.45 7.54
N VAL A 55 -5.07 -5.45 8.20
CA VAL A 55 -6.24 -6.18 7.70
C VAL A 55 -7.47 -5.38 8.10
N ILE A 56 -8.11 -4.73 7.13
CA ILE A 56 -9.36 -4.01 7.37
C ILE A 56 -10.48 -5.05 7.45
N SER A 57 -10.72 -5.56 8.65
CA SER A 57 -11.91 -6.36 8.97
C SER A 57 -13.05 -5.42 9.33
N THR A 58 -13.83 -5.00 8.34
CA THR A 58 -15.10 -4.33 8.63
C THR A 58 -16.05 -5.35 9.29
N SER A 59 -16.50 -5.03 10.51
CA SER A 59 -17.29 -5.87 11.42
C SER A 59 -18.73 -6.16 10.97
N SER A 60 -19.03 -6.24 9.67
CA SER A 60 -20.35 -6.61 9.16
C SER A 60 -20.26 -7.98 8.49
N LYS A 61 -21.32 -8.78 8.58
CA LYS A 61 -21.46 -10.15 8.02
C LYS A 61 -21.33 -10.25 6.48
N ALA A 62 -20.87 -9.19 5.82
CA ALA A 62 -20.65 -9.12 4.38
C ALA A 62 -19.17 -9.43 4.06
N GLU A 63 -18.90 -9.85 2.82
CA GLU A 63 -17.52 -10.08 2.38
C GLU A 63 -16.66 -8.83 2.64
N PRO A 64 -15.44 -9.00 3.19
CA PRO A 64 -14.59 -7.89 3.51
C PRO A 64 -14.15 -7.14 2.23
N PRO A 65 -14.23 -5.80 2.21
CA PRO A 65 -14.02 -5.00 1.02
C PRO A 65 -12.58 -5.09 0.52
N GLN A 66 -12.41 -5.16 -0.80
CA GLN A 66 -11.10 -5.23 -1.45
C GLN A 66 -10.62 -3.82 -1.82
N CYS A 67 -9.33 -3.54 -1.64
CA CYS A 67 -8.75 -2.29 -2.09
C CYS A 67 -8.48 -2.35 -3.60
N THR A 68 -9.11 -1.47 -4.36
CA THR A 68 -8.96 -1.39 -5.82
C THR A 68 -7.99 -0.31 -6.25
N SER A 69 -7.83 0.74 -5.46
CA SER A 69 -6.98 1.88 -5.80
C SER A 69 -6.33 2.50 -4.57
N LEU A 70 -5.10 2.99 -4.75
CA LEU A 70 -4.33 3.75 -3.77
C LEU A 70 -3.78 5.02 -4.41
N ALA A 71 -3.86 6.14 -3.70
CA ALA A 71 -3.25 7.40 -4.11
C ALA A 71 -2.67 8.12 -2.89
N TRP A 72 -1.45 8.64 -3.05
CA TRP A 72 -0.85 9.50 -2.04
C TRP A 72 -1.20 10.97 -2.29
N SER A 73 -1.38 11.71 -1.21
CA SER A 73 -1.29 13.15 -1.25
C SER A 73 0.14 13.62 -1.52
N THR A 74 0.28 14.75 -2.20
CA THR A 74 1.58 15.35 -2.51
C THR A 74 2.33 15.85 -1.28
N ASP A 75 1.67 15.93 -0.13
CA ASP A 75 2.29 16.29 1.15
C ASP A 75 2.90 15.09 1.88
N GLY A 76 2.70 13.87 1.39
CA GLY A 76 3.25 12.66 2.00
C GLY A 76 2.53 12.21 3.28
N GLN A 77 1.54 12.97 3.76
CA GLN A 77 0.88 12.71 5.06
C GLN A 77 -0.46 11.99 4.92
N THR A 78 -1.09 12.08 3.76
CA THR A 78 -2.44 11.50 3.56
C THR A 78 -2.44 10.45 2.46
N LEU A 79 -3.05 9.31 2.74
CA LEU A 79 -3.28 8.21 1.81
C LEU A 79 -4.77 8.04 1.55
N PHE A 80 -5.14 7.98 0.28
CA PHE A 80 -6.50 7.69 -0.18
C PHE A 80 -6.56 6.26 -0.70
N ALA A 81 -7.48 5.48 -0.17
CA ALA A 81 -7.72 4.10 -0.57
C ALA A 81 -9.17 3.92 -1.01
N GLY A 82 -9.37 3.52 -2.26
CA GLY A 82 -10.68 3.18 -2.81
C GLY A 82 -10.98 1.70 -2.61
N TYR A 83 -12.20 1.40 -2.19
CA TYR A 83 -12.65 0.04 -1.88
C TYR A 83 -13.88 -0.35 -2.70
N THR A 84 -14.09 -1.66 -2.81
CA THR A 84 -15.26 -2.25 -3.48
C THR A 84 -16.59 -2.05 -2.74
N ASP A 85 -16.57 -1.52 -1.52
CA ASP A 85 -17.78 -1.15 -0.74
C ASP A 85 -18.30 0.25 -1.07
N ASN A 86 -17.82 0.84 -2.18
CA ASN A 86 -18.13 2.18 -2.64
C ASN A 86 -17.68 3.28 -1.67
N LEU A 87 -16.80 2.96 -0.72
CA LEU A 87 -16.24 3.93 0.22
C LEU A 87 -14.78 4.25 -0.14
N VAL A 88 -14.43 5.51 0.07
CA VAL A 88 -13.04 5.97 0.07
C VAL A 88 -12.62 6.11 1.53
N ARG A 89 -11.55 5.42 1.91
CA ARG A 89 -10.96 5.58 3.24
C ARG A 89 -9.73 6.46 3.12
N VAL A 90 -9.65 7.44 4.02
CA VAL A 90 -8.56 8.39 4.10
C VAL A 90 -7.75 8.05 5.34
N TRP A 91 -6.46 7.86 5.16
CA TRP A 91 -5.53 7.51 6.22
C TRP A 91 -4.52 8.63 6.39
N GLN A 92 -4.29 9.02 7.63
CA GLN A 92 -3.18 9.89 7.98
C GLN A 92 -1.97 9.02 8.31
N VAL A 93 -0.91 9.16 7.53
CA VAL A 93 0.36 8.47 7.71
C VAL A 93 1.26 9.36 8.55
N THR A 94 1.31 9.10 9.86
CA THR A 94 2.31 9.70 10.75
C THR A 94 3.52 8.79 10.77
N ILE A 95 4.58 9.18 10.08
CA ILE A 95 5.89 8.52 10.20
C ILE A 95 6.48 9.02 11.52
N GLY A 96 6.43 8.17 12.54
CA GLY A 96 7.14 8.42 13.78
C GLY A 96 8.64 8.37 13.48
N THR A 97 9.30 9.52 13.50
CA THR A 97 10.76 9.57 13.56
C THR A 97 11.20 8.81 14.82
N ARG A 98 11.90 7.70 14.65
CA ARG A 98 12.60 7.02 15.74
C ARG A 98 13.77 7.86 16.24
#